data_AF-A0A7S0PIG8-F1
#
_entry.id   AF-A0A7S0PIG8-F1
#
_cell.length_a   1.000
_cell.length_b   1.000
_cell.length_c   1.000
_cell.angle_alpha   90.00
_cell.angle_beta   90.00
_cell.angle_gamma   90.00
#
_symmetry.space_group_name_H-M   'P 1'
#
loop_
_entity.id
_entity.type
_entity.pdbx_description
1 polymer ?
#
loop_
_entity_poly.entity_id
_entity_poly.type
_entity_poly.pdbx_seq_one_letter_code
_entity_poly.pdbx_strand_id
1 'polypeptide(L)'
;ASDRILAGQSTFYVELSETAAIVNGATEDSLVILDELGRGTSTFDGNAIAWAVTRHLTGALHCRALFATHYHTLTEEFAADPSVVLGHMACFVEKAAGAASKAADD
;
A
#
# COMPACT_ATOMS: atom_id res chain seq x y z
N ALA A 1 -8.78 -13.74 -9.16
CA ALA A 1 -8.13 -14.53 -8.10
C ALA A 1 -8.32 -16.05 -8.24
N SER A 2 -8.83 -16.58 -9.38
CA SER A 2 -9.23 -18.00 -9.51
C SER A 2 -8.14 -18.93 -10.07
N ASP A 3 -7.12 -18.40 -10.76
CA ASP A 3 -6.27 -19.25 -11.63
C ASP A 3 -5.06 -19.91 -10.94
N ARG A 4 -4.69 -19.50 -9.71
CA ARG A 4 -3.40 -19.91 -9.11
C ARG A 4 -3.47 -20.75 -7.83
N ILE A 5 -4.66 -20.96 -7.27
CA ILE A 5 -4.85 -21.90 -6.14
C ILE A 5 -4.53 -23.35 -6.59
N LEU A 6 -4.80 -23.68 -7.85
CA LEU A 6 -4.54 -25.00 -8.43
C LEU A 6 -3.05 -25.30 -8.66
N ALA A 7 -2.16 -24.30 -8.64
CA ALA A 7 -0.72 -24.47 -8.88
C ALA A 7 0.10 -24.73 -7.59
N GLY A 8 -0.53 -24.73 -6.41
CA GLY A 8 0.15 -25.00 -5.13
C GLY A 8 1.19 -23.96 -4.72
N GLN A 9 1.22 -22.78 -5.35
CA GLN A 9 2.17 -21.71 -5.02
C GLN A 9 1.60 -20.80 -3.92
N SER A 10 2.46 -20.39 -2.97
CA SER A 10 2.09 -19.40 -1.96
C SER A 10 1.74 -18.07 -2.63
N THR A 11 0.59 -17.49 -2.28
CA THR A 11 0.16 -16.18 -2.78
C THR A 11 1.23 -15.10 -2.52
N PHE A 12 1.90 -15.17 -1.36
CA PHE A 12 2.98 -14.25 -1.00
C PHE A 12 4.22 -14.45 -1.88
N TYR A 13 4.56 -15.69 -2.23
CA TYR A 13 5.66 -15.96 -3.16
C TYR A 13 5.38 -15.38 -4.55
N VAL A 14 4.14 -15.52 -5.03
CA VAL A 14 3.72 -14.96 -6.32
C VAL A 14 3.82 -13.44 -6.32
N GLU A 15 3.30 -12.80 -5.27
CA GLU A 15 3.39 -11.34 -5.06
C GLU A 15 4.84 -10.84 -5.06
N LEU A 16 5.75 -11.51 -4.35
CA LEU A 16 7.16 -11.15 -4.34
C LEU A 16 7.86 -11.43 -5.67
N SER A 17 7.46 -12.47 -6.40
CA SER A 17 8.00 -12.77 -7.73
C SER A 17 7.60 -11.72 -8.75
N GLU A 18 6.35 -11.24 -8.69
CA GLU A 18 5.87 -10.12 -9.52
C GLU A 18 6.59 -8.81 -9.14
N THR A 19 6.78 -8.56 -7.85
CA THR A 19 7.54 -7.41 -7.36
C THR A 19 9.00 -7.46 -7.82
N ALA A 20 9.64 -8.64 -7.80
CA ALA A 20 10.99 -8.82 -8.31
C ALA A 20 11.08 -8.55 -9.81
N ALA A 21 10.07 -8.95 -10.60
CA ALA A 21 10.03 -8.62 -12.02
C ALA A 21 9.92 -7.11 -12.27
N ILE A 22 9.13 -6.39 -11.46
CA ILE A 22 9.02 -4.92 -11.52
C ILE A 22 10.37 -4.28 -11.18
N VAL A 23 10.96 -4.62 -10.03
CA VAL A 23 12.21 -4.01 -9.55
C VAL A 23 13.37 -4.25 -10.51
N ASN A 24 13.46 -5.44 -11.12
CA ASN A 24 14.53 -5.76 -12.06
C ASN A 24 14.30 -5.18 -13.47
N GLY A 25 13.05 -4.91 -13.85
CA GLY A 25 12.69 -4.46 -15.21
C GLY A 25 12.40 -2.96 -15.32
N ALA A 26 12.10 -2.29 -14.21
CA ALA A 26 11.79 -0.87 -14.20
C ALA A 26 13.02 -0.02 -14.49
N THR A 27 12.78 1.10 -15.17
CA THR A 27 13.77 2.12 -15.53
C THR A 27 13.27 3.48 -15.06
N GLU A 28 14.08 4.53 -15.17
CA GLU A 28 13.67 5.91 -14.85
C GLU A 28 12.40 6.36 -15.59
N ASP A 29 12.18 5.87 -16.82
CA ASP A 29 11.03 6.21 -17.64
C ASP A 29 9.77 5.38 -17.36
N SER A 30 9.87 4.39 -16.47
CA SER A 30 8.76 3.50 -16.13
C SER A 30 7.71 4.18 -15.25
N LEU A 31 6.47 3.71 -15.35
CA LEU A 31 5.40 3.96 -14.38
C LEU A 31 5.14 2.68 -13.59
N VAL A 32 5.40 2.70 -12.29
CA VAL A 32 5.20 1.58 -11.38
C VAL A 32 3.97 1.82 -10.51
N ILE A 33 3.11 0.81 -10.37
CA ILE A 33 1.95 0.85 -9.48
C ILE A 33 2.03 -0.36 -8.56
N LEU A 34 2.06 -0.13 -7.26
CA LEU A 34 2.07 -1.15 -6.21
C LEU A 34 0.82 -1.00 -5.35
N ASP A 35 0.19 -2.13 -5.04
CA ASP A 35 -1.03 -2.18 -4.22
C ASP A 35 -0.86 -3.18 -3.08
N GLU A 36 -0.80 -2.66 -1.86
CA GLU A 36 -0.71 -3.39 -0.59
C GLU A 36 0.39 -4.48 -0.54
N LEU A 37 1.57 -4.18 -1.07
CA LEU A 37 2.73 -5.08 -1.00
C LEU A 37 3.06 -5.45 0.45
N GLY A 38 3.18 -6.75 0.73
CA GLY A 38 3.58 -7.28 2.04
C GLY A 38 2.43 -7.84 2.89
N ARG A 39 1.18 -7.81 2.40
CA ARG A 39 0.00 -8.32 3.14
C ARG A 39 0.08 -9.82 3.45
N GLY A 40 0.81 -10.60 2.66
CA GLY A 40 0.93 -12.06 2.79
C GLY A 40 1.91 -12.56 3.86
N THR A 41 2.55 -11.67 4.62
CA THR A 41 3.58 -12.01 5.63
C THR A 41 3.33 -11.31 6.98
N SER A 42 4.25 -11.45 7.94
CA SER A 42 4.17 -10.72 9.21
C SER A 42 4.18 -9.21 8.99
N THR A 43 3.51 -8.44 9.84
CA THR A 43 3.43 -6.97 9.69
C THR A 43 4.81 -6.32 9.62
N PHE A 44 5.75 -6.80 10.43
CA PHE A 44 7.11 -6.25 10.47
C PHE A 44 7.87 -6.56 9.17
N ASP A 45 7.82 -7.82 8.71
CA ASP A 45 8.49 -8.24 7.48
C ASP A 45 7.86 -7.55 6.26
N GLY A 46 6.54 -7.43 6.23
CA GLY A 46 5.80 -6.76 5.16
C GLY A 46 6.16 -5.28 5.07
N ASN A 47 6.20 -4.57 6.19
CA ASN A 47 6.65 -3.17 6.23
C ASN A 47 8.11 -3.04 5.78
N ALA A 48 9.00 -3.93 6.23
CA ALA A 48 10.41 -3.89 5.84
C ALA A 48 10.61 -4.11 4.33
N ILE A 49 9.85 -5.04 3.73
CA ILE A 49 9.86 -5.28 2.28
C ILE A 49 9.30 -4.06 1.54
N ALA A 50 8.14 -3.55 1.96
CA ALA A 50 7.53 -2.37 1.36
C ALA A 50 8.45 -1.14 1.41
N TRP A 51 9.15 -0.94 2.52
CA TRP A 51 10.14 0.12 2.68
C TRP A 51 11.31 -0.04 1.73
N ALA A 52 11.91 -1.23 1.67
CA ALA A 52 13.06 -1.50 0.81
C ALA A 52 12.71 -1.29 -0.68
N VAL A 53 11.54 -1.76 -1.10
CA VAL A 53 11.06 -1.58 -2.47
C VAL A 53 10.81 -0.10 -2.77
N THR A 54 10.12 0.63 -1.89
CA THR A 54 9.88 2.07 -2.05
C THR A 54 11.19 2.84 -2.18
N ARG A 55 12.15 2.58 -1.29
CA ARG A 55 13.46 3.23 -1.29
C ARG A 55 14.25 2.98 -2.57
N HIS A 56 14.11 1.78 -3.14
CA HIS A 56 14.76 1.41 -4.40
C HIS A 56 14.12 2.14 -5.60
N LEU A 57 12.79 2.15 -5.67
CA LEU A 57 12.06 2.84 -6.75
C LEU A 57 12.37 4.35 -6.76
N THR A 58 12.31 5.01 -5.59
CA THR A 58 12.43 6.47 -5.53
C THR A 58 13.86 6.97 -5.59
N GLY A 59 14.81 6.23 -5.01
CA GLY A 59 16.18 6.72 -4.85
C GLY A 59 17.28 5.91 -5.52
N ALA A 60 16.97 4.85 -6.27
CA ALA A 60 17.93 4.19 -7.18
C ALA A 60 17.43 4.24 -8.63
N LEU A 61 16.17 3.92 -8.88
CA LEU A 61 15.58 3.96 -10.22
C LEU A 61 15.05 5.34 -10.62
N HIS A 62 14.61 6.14 -9.64
CA HIS A 62 13.98 7.45 -9.85
C HIS A 62 12.77 7.41 -10.81
N CYS A 63 12.07 6.27 -10.85
CA CYS A 63 10.90 6.10 -11.71
C CYS A 63 9.65 6.76 -11.12
N ARG A 64 8.64 7.00 -11.97
CA ARG A 64 7.31 7.43 -11.49
C ARG A 64 6.63 6.25 -10.80
N ALA A 65 6.22 6.42 -9.54
CA ALA A 65 5.58 5.34 -8.78
C ALA A 65 4.32 5.82 -8.04
N LEU A 66 3.31 4.95 -7.99
CA LEU A 66 2.18 5.05 -7.07
C LEU A 66 2.17 3.81 -6.19
N PHE A 67 2.12 4.00 -4.87
CA PHE A 67 2.08 2.89 -3.92
C PHE A 67 0.93 3.08 -2.93
N ALA A 68 -0.10 2.25 -3.06
CA ALA A 68 -1.15 2.13 -2.06
C ALA A 68 -0.71 1.18 -0.94
N THR A 69 -0.80 1.64 0.31
CA THR A 69 -0.36 0.88 1.47
C THR A 69 -1.21 1.20 2.70
N HIS A 70 -1.34 0.24 3.61
CA HIS A 70 -1.91 0.45 4.94
C HIS A 70 -0.83 0.69 6.02
N TYR A 71 0.46 0.56 5.67
CA TYR A 71 1.56 0.77 6.60
C TYR A 71 1.76 2.26 6.89
N HIS A 72 1.27 2.70 8.05
CA HIS A 72 1.44 4.09 8.50
C HIS A 72 2.91 4.42 8.77
N THR A 73 3.66 3.46 9.32
CA THR A 73 5.11 3.54 9.53
C THR A 73 5.86 3.89 8.26
N LEU A 74 5.47 3.30 7.12
CA LEU A 74 6.07 3.60 5.82
C LEU A 74 5.85 5.07 5.45
N THR A 75 4.65 5.61 5.68
CA THR A 75 4.37 7.03 5.39
C THR A 75 5.16 7.98 6.28
N GLU A 76 5.37 7.63 7.55
CA GLU A 76 6.17 8.41 8.49
C GLU A 76 7.65 8.43 8.10
N GLU A 77 8.19 7.27 7.68
CA GLU A 77 9.59 7.13 7.28
C GLU A 77 9.93 7.92 6.01
N PHE A 78 8.99 8.05 5.07
CA PHE A 78 9.17 8.81 3.83
C PHE A 78 8.62 10.24 3.88
N ALA A 79 8.05 10.69 5.00
CA ALA A 79 7.42 12.01 5.11
C ALA A 79 8.39 13.19 4.84
N ALA A 80 9.69 12.98 5.07
CA ALA A 80 10.73 13.99 4.85
C ALA A 80 11.48 13.81 3.51
N ASP A 81 11.16 12.80 2.73
CA ASP A 81 11.82 12.55 1.45
C ASP A 81 11.29 13.53 0.37
N PRO A 82 12.13 14.37 -0.24
CA PRO A 82 11.68 15.36 -1.23
C PRO A 82 11.17 14.72 -2.54
N SER A 83 11.47 13.45 -2.78
CA SER A 83 11.01 12.70 -3.94
C SER A 83 9.66 12.01 -3.74
N VAL A 84 9.12 12.04 -2.50
CA VAL A 84 7.87 11.37 -2.13
C VAL A 84 6.82 12.39 -1.75
N VAL A 85 5.61 12.23 -2.29
CA VAL A 85 4.44 13.01 -1.90
C VAL A 85 3.41 12.07 -1.31
N LEU A 86 2.97 12.36 -0.09
CA LEU A 86 1.93 11.59 0.59
C LEU A 86 0.54 12.04 0.12
N GLY A 87 -0.34 11.06 -0.10
CA GLY A 87 -1.74 11.29 -0.46
C GLY A 87 -2.63 10.26 0.23
N HIS A 88 -3.86 10.64 0.54
CA HIS A 88 -4.89 9.75 1.06
C HIS A 88 -6.21 9.99 0.33
N MET A 89 -7.04 8.96 0.22
CA MET A 89 -8.39 9.11 -0.29
C MET A 89 -9.27 9.75 0.79
N ALA A 90 -9.84 10.91 0.51
CA ALA A 90 -10.71 11.61 1.46
C ALA A 90 -11.94 10.77 1.79
N CYS A 91 -12.29 10.69 3.08
CA CYS A 91 -13.48 9.99 3.56
C CYS A 91 -14.37 10.97 4.32
N PHE A 92 -15.61 11.13 3.85
CA PHE A 92 -16.64 11.93 4.52
C PHE A 92 -17.53 11.00 5.32
N VAL A 93 -17.51 11.16 6.65
CA VAL A 93 -18.41 10.42 7.54
C VAL A 93 -19.54 11.34 7.94
N GLU A 94 -20.72 11.13 7.39
CA GLU A 94 -21.92 11.81 7.86
C GLU A 94 -22.22 11.37 9.29
N LYS A 95 -22.26 12.32 10.23
CA LYS A 95 -22.82 12.07 11.56
C LYS A 95 -24.30 11.76 11.36
N ALA A 96 -24.71 10.53 11.69
CA ALA A 96 -26.12 10.20 11.82
C ALA A 96 -26.78 11.26 12.72
N ALA A 97 -27.78 11.95 12.19
CA ALA A 97 -28.45 13.03 12.90
C ALA A 97 -29.08 12.48 14.20
N GLY A 98 -28.59 13.02 15.32
CA GLY A 98 -29.32 13.28 16.56
C GLY A 98 -30.36 12.28 17.06
N ALA A 99 -30.06 11.74 18.24
CA ALA A 99 -31.09 11.54 19.26
C ALA A 99 -31.95 12.82 19.39
N ALA A 100 -33.26 12.71 19.17
CA ALA A 100 -34.24 13.72 19.51
C ALA A 100 -35.49 13.05 20.13
N SER A 101 -35.61 13.27 21.45
CA SER A 101 -36.82 13.27 22.30
C SER A 101 -37.91 12.18 22.12
N LYS A 102 -38.00 11.29 23.11
CA LYS A 102 -39.29 10.87 23.67
C LYS A 102 -39.22 10.94 25.20
N ALA A 103 -39.42 12.14 25.72
CA ALA A 103 -39.85 12.39 27.09
C ALA A 103 -41.14 13.24 26.97
N ALA A 104 -42.29 12.56 27.08
CA ALA A 104 -43.65 13.06 27.35
C ALA A 104 -44.66 12.12 26.66
N ASP A 105 -45.23 11.18 27.42
CA ASP A 105 -46.69 11.02 27.58
C ASP A 105 -46.97 9.99 28.68
N ASP A 106 -47.75 10.45 29.67
CA ASP A 106 -48.44 9.80 30.80
C ASP A 106 -47.68 9.04 31.91
#